data_AF-A0A937WT79-F1
#
_entry.id   AF-A0A937WT79-F1
#
_cell.length_a   1.000
_cell.length_b   1.000
_cell.length_c   1.000
_cell.angle_alpha   90.00
_cell.angle_beta   90.00
_cell.angle_gamma   90.00
#
_symmetry.space_group_name_H-M   'P 1'
#
loop_
_entity.id
_entity.type
_entity.pdbx_description
1 polymer ?
#
loop_
_entity_poly.entity_id
_entity_poly.type
_entity_poly.pdbx_seq_one_letter_code
_entity_poly.pdbx_strand_id
1 'polypeptide(L)'
;MKKEGKRTKIIAFNGCIYGKDNKPYKVDAKDRDKKYYKFCGQEFWELITGDNSFYQKIVVPIDKEAKKRDENFRKIYSAKINELTRDFSQSYLTEEGQIYWKKLIDFVSKKNRSL
;
A
#
# COMPACT_ATOMS: atom_id res chain seq x y z
N MET A 1 -29.38 40.41 5.27
CA MET A 1 -28.33 40.10 6.26
C MET A 1 -28.05 38.60 6.20
N LYS A 2 -26.85 38.17 5.76
CA LYS A 2 -26.45 36.76 5.86
C LYS A 2 -26.23 36.45 7.35
N LYS A 3 -26.97 35.50 7.91
CA LYS A 3 -26.72 35.01 9.28
C LYS A 3 -25.33 34.37 9.29
N GLU A 4 -24.43 34.85 10.14
CA GLU A 4 -23.15 34.18 10.38
C GLU A 4 -23.41 32.77 10.91
N GLY A 5 -22.82 31.76 10.25
CA GLY A 5 -22.92 30.37 10.68
C GLY A 5 -22.21 30.12 12.00
N LYS A 6 -22.73 29.19 12.81
CA LYS A 6 -22.19 28.80 14.11
C LYS A 6 -20.71 28.40 13.97
N ARG A 7 -19.79 29.14 14.60
CA ARG A 7 -18.34 28.81 14.60
C ARG A 7 -18.11 27.53 15.41
N THR A 8 -17.91 26.42 14.72
CA THR A 8 -17.57 25.14 15.33
C THR A 8 -16.06 24.93 15.24
N LYS A 9 -15.42 24.53 16.35
CA LYS A 9 -14.00 24.18 16.34
C LYS A 9 -13.83 22.85 15.60
N ILE A 10 -13.28 22.90 14.40
CA ILE A 10 -12.92 21.72 13.61
C ILE A 10 -11.45 21.41 13.85
N ILE A 11 -11.14 20.14 14.15
CA ILE A 11 -9.77 19.66 14.33
C ILE A 11 -9.54 18.55 13.30
N ALA A 12 -8.51 18.69 12.47
CA ALA A 12 -8.07 17.64 11.56
C ALA A 12 -6.98 16.79 12.21
N PHE A 13 -7.00 15.49 11.98
CA PHE A 13 -5.97 14.56 12.41
C PHE A 13 -5.68 13.53 11.31
N ASN A 14 -4.50 12.94 11.34
CA ASN A 14 -4.08 11.84 10.50
C ASN A 14 -4.41 10.51 11.18
N GLY A 15 -5.32 9.74 10.60
CA GLY A 15 -5.70 8.41 11.08
C GLY A 15 -4.86 7.31 10.44
N CYS A 16 -4.12 6.57 11.24
CA CYS A 16 -3.36 5.39 10.82
C CYS A 16 -4.05 4.12 11.36
N ILE A 17 -4.51 3.27 10.44
CA ILE A 17 -5.29 2.07 10.78
C ILE A 17 -4.50 1.07 11.65
N TYR A 18 -3.18 1.05 11.52
CA TYR A 18 -2.28 0.14 12.23
C TYR A 18 -1.05 0.86 12.79
N GLY A 19 -0.33 0.16 13.67
CA GLY A 19 0.89 0.63 14.31
C GLY A 19 0.66 1.27 15.67
N LYS A 20 1.77 1.78 16.26
CA LYS A 20 1.79 2.50 17.53
C LYS A 20 2.61 3.77 17.36
N ASP A 21 2.15 4.88 17.91
CA ASP A 21 2.87 6.15 17.87
C ASP A 21 2.82 6.84 19.23
N ASN A 22 3.95 6.85 19.94
CA ASN A 22 4.03 7.42 21.27
C ASN A 22 4.20 8.95 21.27
N LYS A 23 4.26 9.59 20.08
CA LYS A 23 4.41 11.04 19.92
C LYS A 23 3.39 11.55 18.91
N PRO A 24 2.08 11.53 19.21
CA PRO A 24 1.02 11.76 18.23
C PRO A 24 1.03 13.18 17.64
N TYR A 25 1.51 14.19 18.37
CA TYR A 25 1.63 15.54 17.85
C TYR A 25 2.86 15.68 16.94
N LYS A 26 2.62 15.93 15.65
CA LYS A 26 3.65 16.10 14.62
C LYS A 26 3.74 17.57 14.24
N VAL A 27 4.98 18.05 14.05
CA VAL A 27 5.29 19.39 13.55
C VAL A 27 6.29 19.21 12.42
N ASP A 28 6.03 19.83 11.28
CA ASP A 28 6.98 19.81 10.16
C ASP A 28 8.25 20.61 10.51
N ALA A 29 9.40 20.08 10.12
CA ALA A 29 10.70 20.65 10.47
C ALA A 29 11.00 21.95 9.71
N LYS A 30 10.39 22.15 8.53
CA LYS A 30 10.57 23.31 7.66
C LYS A 30 9.41 24.29 7.78
N ASP A 31 8.25 23.85 8.22
CA ASP A 31 7.02 24.63 8.31
C ASP A 31 6.27 24.36 9.63
N ARG A 32 6.50 25.21 10.65
CA ARG A 32 5.94 24.99 11.99
C ARG A 32 4.42 25.13 12.06
N ASP A 33 3.80 25.76 11.06
CA ASP A 33 2.35 25.89 10.97
C ASP A 33 1.70 24.59 10.48
N LYS A 34 2.46 23.71 9.81
CA LYS A 34 2.06 22.33 9.49
C LYS A 34 2.25 21.42 10.70
N LYS A 35 1.33 21.55 11.65
CA LYS A 35 1.21 20.67 12.80
C LYS A 35 -0.10 19.90 12.80
N TYR A 36 -0.05 18.63 13.18
CA TYR A 36 -1.22 17.75 13.19
C TYR A 36 -1.08 16.65 14.24
N TYR A 37 -2.21 16.09 14.66
CA TYR A 37 -2.22 14.86 15.45
C TYR A 37 -2.23 13.66 14.52
N LYS A 38 -1.42 12.65 14.83
CA LYS A 38 -1.39 11.34 14.18
C LYS A 38 -1.76 10.30 15.23
N PHE A 39 -2.89 9.63 15.04
CA PHE A 39 -3.31 8.52 15.89
C PHE A 39 -3.21 7.21 15.12
N CYS A 40 -2.69 6.18 15.79
CA CYS A 40 -2.41 4.89 15.18
C CYS A 40 -3.11 3.75 15.92
N GLY A 41 -3.61 2.77 15.19
CA GLY A 41 -4.14 1.52 15.76
C GLY A 41 -5.27 1.78 16.75
N GLN A 42 -5.13 1.27 17.98
CA GLN A 42 -6.17 1.37 19.01
C GLN A 42 -6.65 2.81 19.24
N GLU A 43 -5.74 3.78 19.38
CA GLU A 43 -6.13 5.18 19.63
C GLU A 43 -6.97 5.78 18.51
N PHE A 44 -6.64 5.46 17.25
CA PHE A 44 -7.41 5.94 16.11
C PHE A 44 -8.81 5.31 16.07
N TRP A 45 -8.88 3.99 16.25
CA TRP A 45 -10.14 3.26 16.20
C TRP A 45 -11.05 3.62 17.37
N GLU A 46 -10.50 3.76 18.58
CA GLU A 46 -11.24 4.20 19.76
C GLU A 46 -11.78 5.62 19.58
N LEU A 47 -10.99 6.54 19.02
CA LEU A 47 -11.42 7.92 18.75
C LEU A 47 -12.68 7.99 17.87
N ILE A 48 -12.74 7.19 16.81
CA ILE A 48 -13.83 7.29 15.81
C ILE A 48 -15.02 6.39 16.13
N THR A 49 -14.85 5.35 16.96
CA THR A 49 -15.90 4.38 17.27
C THR A 49 -16.39 4.42 18.71
N GLY A 50 -15.59 4.95 19.64
CA GLY A 50 -15.82 4.84 21.08
C GLY A 50 -15.52 3.45 21.67
N ASP A 51 -14.99 2.52 20.88
CA ASP A 51 -14.74 1.13 21.28
C ASP A 51 -13.24 0.82 21.30
N ASN A 52 -12.69 0.62 22.51
CA ASN A 52 -11.26 0.33 22.72
C ASN A 52 -10.79 -0.99 22.10
N SER A 53 -11.71 -1.89 21.77
CA SER A 53 -11.44 -3.21 21.21
C SER A 53 -11.63 -3.26 19.70
N PHE A 54 -12.09 -2.16 19.09
CA PHE A 54 -12.45 -2.12 17.68
C PHE A 54 -11.27 -2.43 16.75
N TYR A 55 -10.06 -2.06 17.12
CA TYR A 55 -8.85 -2.34 16.35
C TYR A 55 -8.58 -3.85 16.15
N GLN A 56 -9.15 -4.70 17.01
CA GLN A 56 -9.12 -6.16 16.83
C GLN A 56 -10.30 -6.61 15.96
N LYS A 57 -11.49 -6.05 16.20
CA LYS A 57 -12.72 -6.38 15.47
C LYS A 57 -12.62 -6.09 13.98
N ILE A 58 -11.93 -5.01 13.60
CA ILE A 58 -11.79 -4.58 12.20
C ILE A 58 -10.98 -5.56 11.34
N VAL A 59 -10.16 -6.44 11.93
CA VAL A 59 -9.39 -7.45 11.20
C VAL A 59 -10.31 -8.44 10.49
N VAL A 60 -11.41 -8.85 11.13
CA VAL A 60 -12.36 -9.84 10.58
C VAL A 60 -13.03 -9.39 9.27
N PRO A 61 -13.65 -8.20 9.17
CA PRO A 61 -14.23 -7.73 7.92
C PRO A 61 -13.16 -7.48 6.84
N ILE A 62 -11.97 -6.99 7.21
CA ILE A 62 -10.85 -6.82 6.25
C ILE A 62 -10.46 -8.17 5.65
N ASP A 63 -10.31 -9.23 6.46
CA ASP A 63 -10.01 -10.58 6.00
C ASP A 63 -11.11 -11.13 5.07
N LYS A 64 -12.39 -10.96 5.44
CA LYS A 64 -13.52 -11.38 4.59
C LYS A 64 -13.54 -10.67 3.24
N GLU A 65 -13.33 -9.35 3.22
CA GLU A 65 -13.29 -8.58 1.98
C GLU A 65 -12.06 -8.91 1.11
N ALA A 66 -10.91 -9.18 1.73
CA ALA A 66 -9.72 -9.65 1.01
C ALA A 66 -10.01 -10.99 0.31
N LYS A 67 -10.59 -11.96 1.03
CA LYS A 67 -10.96 -13.28 0.49
C LYS A 67 -11.97 -13.21 -0.66
N LYS A 68 -12.89 -12.24 -0.67
CA LYS A 68 -13.82 -12.06 -1.82
C LYS A 68 -13.09 -11.76 -3.12
N ARG A 69 -11.88 -11.17 -3.05
CA ARG A 69 -11.08 -10.81 -4.22
C ARG A 69 -10.04 -11.88 -4.57
N ASP A 70 -9.86 -12.89 -3.72
CA ASP A 70 -8.83 -13.91 -3.87
C ASP A 70 -8.98 -14.69 -5.18
N GLU A 71 -10.18 -15.15 -5.53
CA GLU A 71 -10.35 -16.00 -6.72
C GLU A 71 -10.02 -15.26 -8.02
N ASN A 72 -10.50 -14.02 -8.15
CA ASN A 72 -10.19 -13.19 -9.31
C ASN A 72 -8.71 -12.80 -9.33
N PHE A 73 -8.13 -12.44 -8.18
CA PHE A 73 -6.71 -12.14 -8.07
C PHE A 73 -5.85 -13.35 -8.45
N ARG A 74 -6.15 -14.54 -7.93
CA ARG A 74 -5.44 -15.78 -8.23
C ARG A 74 -5.50 -16.09 -9.73
N LYS A 75 -6.68 -15.96 -10.35
CA LYS A 75 -6.82 -16.18 -11.80
C LYS A 75 -5.94 -15.23 -12.62
N ILE A 76 -5.97 -13.93 -12.31
CA ILE A 76 -5.15 -12.92 -12.98
C ILE A 76 -3.66 -13.16 -12.72
N TYR A 77 -3.30 -13.48 -11.48
CA TYR A 77 -1.93 -13.78 -11.07
C TYR A 77 -1.37 -14.99 -11.82
N SER A 78 -2.10 -16.11 -11.86
CA SER A 78 -1.70 -17.31 -12.62
C SER A 78 -1.57 -17.02 -14.12
N ALA A 79 -2.49 -16.24 -14.70
CA ALA A 79 -2.37 -15.82 -16.08
C ALA A 79 -1.09 -15.00 -16.32
N LYS A 80 -0.75 -14.09 -15.40
CA LYS A 80 0.46 -13.26 -15.51
C LYS A 80 1.75 -14.08 -15.34
N ILE A 81 1.76 -15.06 -14.45
CA ILE A 81 2.89 -16.01 -14.34
C ILE A 81 3.06 -16.75 -15.67
N ASN A 82 2.00 -17.30 -16.25
CA ASN A 82 2.09 -18.01 -17.53
C ASN A 82 2.57 -17.11 -18.67
N GLU A 83 2.10 -15.87 -18.74
CA GLU A 83 2.56 -14.86 -19.70
C GLU A 83 4.07 -14.60 -19.55
N LEU A 84 4.53 -14.29 -18.33
CA LEU A 84 5.94 -14.04 -18.05
C LEU A 84 6.82 -15.27 -18.32
N THR A 85 6.35 -16.47 -17.94
CA THR A 85 7.05 -17.73 -18.22
C THR A 85 7.16 -17.97 -19.72
N ARG A 86 6.09 -17.74 -20.49
CA ARG A 86 6.11 -17.88 -21.95
C ARG A 86 7.09 -16.90 -22.58
N ASP A 87 7.02 -15.63 -22.21
CA ASP A 87 7.86 -14.58 -22.78
C ASP A 87 9.34 -14.81 -22.42
N PHE A 88 9.60 -15.26 -21.18
CA PHE A 88 10.93 -15.70 -20.76
C PHE A 88 11.41 -16.92 -21.55
N SER A 89 10.55 -17.91 -21.73
CA SER A 89 10.89 -19.15 -22.46
C SER A 89 11.26 -18.86 -23.91
N GLN A 90 10.46 -18.05 -24.59
CA GLN A 90 10.71 -17.64 -25.98
C GLN A 90 11.97 -16.78 -26.13
N SER A 91 12.29 -15.98 -25.12
CA SER A 91 13.38 -15.00 -25.22
C SER A 91 14.72 -15.52 -24.68
N TYR A 92 14.73 -16.39 -23.68
CA TYR A 92 15.92 -16.69 -22.88
C TYR A 92 16.18 -18.17 -22.66
N LEU A 93 15.43 -19.09 -23.27
CA LEU A 93 15.78 -20.52 -23.29
C LEU A 93 16.43 -20.92 -24.62
N THR A 94 17.30 -21.93 -24.57
CA THR A 94 17.84 -22.61 -25.75
C THR A 94 16.84 -23.62 -26.31
N GLU A 95 17.14 -24.22 -27.47
CA GLU A 95 16.30 -25.26 -28.07
C GLU A 95 16.17 -26.50 -27.17
N GLU A 96 17.18 -26.77 -26.34
CA GLU A 96 17.20 -27.84 -25.33
C GLU A 96 16.52 -27.43 -24.01
N GLY A 97 15.91 -26.24 -23.95
CA GLY A 97 15.19 -25.73 -22.79
C GLY A 97 16.07 -25.22 -21.64
N GLN A 98 17.38 -25.05 -21.87
CA GLN A 98 18.31 -24.50 -20.87
C GLN A 98 18.31 -22.97 -20.90
N ILE A 99 18.66 -22.30 -19.80
CA ILE A 99 18.75 -20.83 -19.79
C ILE A 99 19.94 -20.36 -20.65
N TYR A 100 19.68 -19.50 -21.62
CA TYR A 100 20.70 -18.80 -22.39
C TYR A 100 21.26 -17.62 -21.58
N TRP A 101 22.14 -17.93 -20.63
CA TRP A 101 22.72 -16.97 -19.69
C TRP A 101 23.38 -15.75 -20.33
N LYS A 102 24.15 -15.93 -21.41
CA LYS A 102 24.81 -14.80 -22.09
C LYS A 102 23.80 -13.77 -22.60
N LYS A 103 22.70 -14.21 -23.20
CA LYS A 103 21.63 -13.32 -23.69
C LYS A 103 20.92 -12.60 -22.55
N LEU A 104 20.63 -13.32 -21.47
CA LEU A 104 19.99 -12.75 -20.28
C LEU A 104 20.88 -11.71 -19.59
N ILE A 105 22.17 -12.02 -19.39
CA ILE A 105 23.15 -11.10 -18.79
C ILE A 105 23.33 -9.86 -19.66
N ASP A 106 23.43 -10.02 -20.99
CA ASP A 106 23.48 -8.88 -21.92
C ASP A 106 22.23 -8.00 -21.78
N PHE A 107 21.04 -8.58 -21.66
CA PHE A 107 19.80 -7.81 -21.49
C PHE A 107 19.78 -6.97 -20.21
N VAL A 108 20.23 -7.53 -19.07
CA VAL A 108 20.13 -6.84 -17.77
C VAL A 108 21.33 -5.94 -17.43
N SER A 109 22.46 -6.10 -18.12
CA SER A 109 23.72 -5.44 -17.70
C SER A 109 24.51 -4.77 -18.82
N LYS A 110 24.18 -5.00 -20.10
CA LYS A 110 24.92 -4.35 -21.19
C LYS A 110 24.59 -2.86 -21.24
N LYS A 111 25.61 -2.03 -21.44
CA LYS A 111 25.43 -0.59 -21.65
C LYS A 111 24.43 -0.34 -22.78
N ASN A 112 23.48 0.56 -22.56
CA ASN A 112 22.60 1.05 -23.62
C ASN A 112 23.45 1.77 -24.68
N ARG A 113 23.14 1.57 -25.96
CA ARG A 113 23.71 2.44 -27.01
C ARG A 113 23.03 3.80 -26.87
N SER A 114 23.80 4.82 -26.49
CA SER A 114 23.44 6.21 -26.75
C SER A 114 23.40 6.41 -28.27
N LEU A 115 22.29 6.98 -28.77
CA LEU A 115 22.16 7.46 -30.15
C LEU A 115 23.19 8.55 -30.44
#